data_AF-A0AAV2H2A7-F1
#
_entry.id   AF-A0AAV2H2A7-F1
#
_cell.length_a   1.000
_cell.length_b   1.000
_cell.length_c   1.000
_cell.angle_alpha   90.00
_cell.angle_beta   90.00
_cell.angle_gamma   90.00
#
_symmetry.space_group_name_H-M   'P 1'
#
loop_
_entity.id
_entity.type
_entity.pdbx_description
1 polymer ?
#
loop_
_entity_poly.entity_id
_entity_poly.type
_entity_poly.pdbx_seq_one_letter_code
_entity_poly.pdbx_strand_id
1 'polypeptide(L)'
;MEVKPPDIIAGLTRQLSVNCSFTRTDITNMVKLFSLVITQSNDTENLNFYYQASVDELDGLNNVTGNVSGHLDNRHESYIAMKWDTPRSSLTGWYSCEANGESLNGQVVKITKTVKVQISNPTIEDLLDNQSSLIELQSSQISKLQQDLDQIGSSVIENCICCERFNESLKSLYRISALHNGSRYYLSPSSKILLVKEAEAQCELMGGYLTEMDSEQEYLFVKSFVKNTTGYDFIFIGGNDEVSENAWVNTYSKTPVKYIKWGPQQPDQGRAANCLSL
;
A
#
# COMPACT_ATOMS: atom_id res chain seq x y z
N MET A 1 -4.63 -17.54 -37.15
CA MET A 1 -4.39 -18.24 -35.88
C MET A 1 -2.91 -18.46 -35.65
N GLU A 2 -2.44 -18.04 -34.48
CA GLU A 2 -1.06 -18.09 -34.00
C GLU A 2 -1.07 -18.46 -32.50
N VAL A 3 -0.08 -19.21 -32.04
CA VAL A 3 0.08 -19.58 -30.62
C VAL A 3 1.47 -19.23 -30.13
N LYS A 4 1.55 -18.61 -28.96
CA LYS A 4 2.80 -18.16 -28.34
C LYS A 4 2.84 -18.52 -26.85
N PRO A 5 3.87 -19.26 -26.39
CA PRO A 5 4.82 -20.05 -27.18
C PRO A 5 4.12 -21.25 -27.89
N PRO A 6 4.73 -21.85 -28.93
CA PRO A 6 4.13 -22.98 -29.67
C PRO A 6 3.97 -24.23 -28.79
N ASP A 7 4.89 -24.42 -27.85
CA ASP A 7 4.90 -25.55 -26.91
C ASP A 7 4.85 -25.08 -25.46
N ILE A 8 4.15 -25.85 -24.63
CA ILE A 8 4.14 -25.70 -23.19
C ILE A 8 5.31 -26.53 -22.63
N ILE A 9 6.33 -25.86 -22.10
CA ILE A 9 7.41 -26.50 -21.37
C ILE A 9 6.92 -26.71 -19.93
N ALA A 10 6.76 -27.97 -19.53
CA ALA A 10 6.17 -28.34 -18.27
C ALA A 10 6.86 -27.64 -17.08
N GLY A 11 6.10 -26.81 -16.35
CA GLY A 11 6.58 -26.09 -15.17
C GLY A 11 7.41 -24.82 -15.45
N LEU A 12 7.79 -24.53 -16.70
CA LEU A 12 8.56 -23.34 -17.08
C LEU A 12 7.75 -22.30 -17.85
N THR A 13 6.82 -22.71 -18.72
CA THR A 13 5.99 -21.76 -19.47
C THR A 13 5.09 -20.96 -18.52
N ARG A 14 5.28 -19.64 -18.50
CA ARG A 14 4.53 -18.72 -17.62
C ARG A 14 3.20 -18.29 -18.22
N GLN A 15 3.09 -18.28 -19.53
CA GLN A 15 1.91 -17.78 -20.23
C GLN A 15 1.75 -18.48 -21.57
N LEU A 16 0.51 -18.78 -21.93
CA LEU A 16 0.12 -19.25 -23.25
C LEU A 16 -0.87 -18.25 -23.83
N SER A 17 -0.65 -17.83 -25.07
CA SER A 17 -1.56 -16.98 -25.81
C SER A 17 -1.95 -17.65 -27.12
N VAL A 18 -3.25 -17.77 -27.35
CA VAL A 18 -3.81 -18.27 -28.61
C VAL A 18 -4.55 -17.11 -29.26
N ASN A 19 -4.03 -16.62 -30.39
CA ASN A 19 -4.62 -15.50 -31.10
C ASN A 19 -5.16 -15.96 -32.45
N CYS A 20 -6.42 -15.65 -32.72
CA CYS A 20 -6.99 -15.76 -34.03
C CYS A 20 -7.35 -14.39 -34.59
N SER A 21 -6.56 -13.94 -35.56
CA SER A 21 -6.87 -12.77 -36.37
C SER A 21 -7.35 -13.15 -37.78
N PHE A 22 -8.15 -12.25 -38.35
CA PHE A 22 -8.67 -12.28 -39.71
C PHE A 22 -8.53 -10.89 -40.32
N THR A 23 -7.90 -10.82 -41.49
CA THR A 23 -7.87 -9.61 -42.32
C THR A 23 -8.58 -9.86 -43.63
N ARG A 24 -9.23 -8.84 -44.18
CA ARG A 24 -10.01 -8.97 -45.42
C ARG A 24 -9.16 -9.37 -46.63
N THR A 25 -7.86 -9.08 -46.60
CA THR A 25 -6.90 -9.48 -47.64
C THR A 25 -6.65 -10.98 -47.67
N ASP A 26 -6.95 -11.69 -46.59
CA ASP A 26 -6.64 -13.12 -46.48
C ASP A 26 -7.49 -13.96 -47.44
N ILE A 27 -8.74 -13.54 -47.76
CA ILE A 27 -9.69 -14.34 -48.54
C ILE A 27 -10.60 -13.46 -49.42
N THR A 28 -10.46 -13.60 -50.75
CA THR A 28 -11.17 -12.82 -51.77
C THR A 28 -12.68 -13.03 -51.80
N ASN A 29 -13.19 -14.12 -51.22
CA ASN A 29 -14.59 -14.53 -51.31
C ASN A 29 -15.43 -14.23 -50.05
N MET A 30 -14.87 -13.58 -49.01
CA MET A 30 -15.63 -13.15 -47.82
C MET A 30 -15.72 -11.62 -47.77
N VAL A 31 -16.95 -11.09 -47.83
CA VAL A 31 -17.21 -9.64 -47.86
C VAL A 31 -17.50 -9.05 -46.50
N LYS A 32 -18.05 -9.87 -45.60
CA LYS A 32 -18.39 -9.47 -44.23
C LYS A 32 -18.17 -10.66 -43.30
N LEU A 33 -17.46 -10.43 -42.21
CA LEU A 33 -17.27 -11.36 -41.10
C LEU A 33 -18.38 -11.14 -40.07
N PHE A 34 -18.98 -12.23 -39.59
CA PHE A 34 -20.03 -12.22 -38.57
C PHE A 34 -19.53 -12.67 -37.20
N SER A 35 -18.60 -13.62 -37.19
CA SER A 35 -18.06 -14.15 -35.92
C SER A 35 -16.69 -14.77 -36.09
N LEU A 36 -15.87 -14.71 -35.04
CA LEU A 36 -14.71 -15.58 -34.85
C LEU A 36 -14.98 -16.51 -33.68
N VAL A 37 -14.64 -17.79 -33.82
CA VAL A 37 -14.84 -18.82 -32.79
C VAL A 37 -13.56 -19.60 -32.59
N ILE A 38 -13.13 -19.76 -31.35
CA ILE A 38 -12.05 -20.66 -30.95
C ILE A 38 -12.67 -21.90 -30.31
N THR A 39 -12.27 -23.06 -30.82
CA THR A 39 -12.60 -24.37 -30.24
C THR A 39 -11.33 -25.16 -29.97
N GLN A 40 -11.40 -26.11 -29.03
CA GLN A 40 -10.25 -26.93 -28.61
C GLN A 40 -10.63 -28.41 -28.53
N SER A 41 -9.76 -29.29 -29.00
CA SER A 41 -9.80 -30.74 -28.78
C SER A 41 -8.56 -31.17 -28.00
N ASN A 42 -8.78 -31.76 -26.82
CA ASN A 42 -7.69 -32.31 -26.00
C ASN A 42 -7.25 -33.72 -26.47
N ASP A 43 -8.10 -34.39 -27.26
CA ASP A 43 -7.82 -35.71 -27.83
C ASP A 43 -7.08 -35.54 -29.17
N THR A 44 -6.04 -36.35 -29.38
CA THR A 44 -5.22 -36.37 -30.60
C THR A 44 -5.66 -37.40 -31.63
N GLU A 45 -6.49 -38.37 -31.24
CA GLU A 45 -6.98 -39.45 -32.09
C GLU A 45 -8.41 -39.16 -32.58
N ASN A 46 -9.32 -38.81 -31.67
CA ASN A 46 -10.69 -38.42 -32.02
C ASN A 46 -10.90 -36.93 -31.74
N LEU A 47 -10.79 -36.12 -32.79
CA LEU A 47 -10.84 -34.65 -32.73
C LEU A 47 -12.26 -34.12 -32.41
N ASN A 48 -12.70 -34.29 -31.17
CA ASN A 48 -13.90 -33.68 -30.64
C ASN A 48 -13.58 -32.27 -30.14
N PHE A 49 -13.93 -31.28 -30.95
CA PHE A 49 -13.73 -29.87 -30.62
C PHE A 49 -14.83 -29.35 -29.68
N TYR A 50 -14.41 -28.79 -28.55
CA TYR A 50 -15.25 -28.12 -27.58
C TYR A 50 -15.11 -26.60 -27.70
N TYR A 51 -16.23 -25.90 -27.58
CA TYR A 51 -16.27 -24.44 -27.62
C TYR A 51 -15.44 -23.82 -26.49
N GLN A 52 -14.62 -22.82 -26.81
CA GLN A 52 -13.81 -22.08 -25.84
C GLN A 52 -14.17 -20.60 -25.76
N ALA A 53 -14.25 -19.92 -26.90
CA ALA A 53 -14.62 -18.51 -26.96
C ALA A 53 -15.13 -18.10 -28.34
N SER A 54 -15.92 -17.04 -28.41
CA SER A 54 -16.32 -16.39 -29.65
C SER A 54 -16.44 -14.89 -29.48
N VAL A 55 -16.34 -14.18 -30.60
CA VAL A 55 -16.75 -12.79 -30.72
C VAL A 55 -17.65 -12.65 -31.94
N ASP A 56 -18.81 -12.04 -31.76
CA ASP A 56 -19.81 -11.86 -32.81
C ASP A 56 -20.47 -10.46 -32.76
N GLU A 57 -21.20 -10.10 -33.81
CA GLU A 57 -21.85 -8.78 -33.93
C GLU A 57 -23.07 -8.60 -33.01
N LEU A 58 -23.66 -9.68 -32.48
CA LEU A 58 -24.94 -9.64 -31.75
C LEU A 58 -24.75 -9.67 -30.24
N ASP A 59 -24.01 -10.66 -29.76
CA ASP A 59 -23.75 -10.97 -28.35
C ASP A 59 -22.38 -10.46 -27.89
N GLY A 60 -21.54 -9.99 -28.81
CA GLY A 60 -20.22 -9.44 -28.50
C GLY A 60 -19.24 -10.55 -28.12
N LEU A 61 -18.47 -10.36 -27.03
CA LEU A 61 -17.42 -11.28 -26.60
C LEU A 61 -17.97 -12.32 -25.60
N ASN A 62 -17.81 -13.60 -25.93
CA ASN A 62 -18.23 -14.73 -25.11
C ASN A 62 -17.09 -15.72 -24.90
N ASN A 63 -16.95 -16.28 -23.69
CA ASN A 63 -15.91 -17.27 -23.38
C ASN A 63 -16.32 -18.23 -22.26
N VAL A 64 -15.71 -19.43 -22.27
CA VAL A 64 -15.88 -20.45 -21.23
C VAL A 64 -14.76 -20.36 -20.19
N THR A 65 -13.51 -20.15 -20.63
CA THR A 65 -12.34 -20.07 -19.75
C THR A 65 -11.28 -19.10 -20.28
N GLY A 66 -10.33 -18.73 -19.41
CA GLY A 66 -9.19 -17.87 -19.76
C GLY A 66 -9.54 -16.37 -19.82
N ASN A 67 -8.51 -15.53 -19.90
CA ASN A 67 -8.69 -14.11 -20.13
C ASN A 67 -8.82 -13.89 -21.64
N VAL A 68 -10.00 -13.48 -22.09
CA VAL A 68 -10.32 -13.37 -23.51
C VAL A 68 -10.49 -11.90 -23.87
N SER A 69 -9.95 -11.54 -25.03
CA SER A 69 -10.12 -10.23 -25.65
C SER A 69 -10.43 -10.44 -27.12
N GLY A 70 -11.24 -9.58 -27.71
CA GLY A 70 -11.55 -9.70 -29.11
C GLY A 70 -12.52 -8.62 -29.58
N HIS A 71 -12.52 -8.40 -30.88
CA HIS A 71 -13.44 -7.49 -31.54
C HIS A 71 -13.58 -7.85 -33.02
N LEU A 72 -14.67 -7.39 -33.62
CA LEU A 72 -14.90 -7.48 -35.05
C LEU A 72 -14.78 -6.09 -35.68
N ASP A 73 -13.85 -5.96 -36.63
CA ASP A 73 -13.74 -4.82 -37.53
C ASP A 73 -13.62 -5.34 -38.97
N ASN A 74 -14.72 -5.16 -39.72
CA ASN A 74 -14.82 -5.55 -41.12
C ASN A 74 -14.05 -4.64 -42.09
N ARG A 75 -13.42 -3.57 -41.59
CA ARG A 75 -12.58 -2.63 -42.39
C ARG A 75 -11.09 -2.87 -42.18
N HIS A 76 -10.69 -3.30 -40.98
CA HIS A 76 -9.30 -3.56 -40.62
C HIS A 76 -9.07 -5.03 -40.27
N GLU A 77 -8.46 -5.30 -39.11
CA GLU A 77 -8.23 -6.64 -38.58
C GLU A 77 -9.28 -6.94 -37.52
N SER A 78 -9.96 -8.08 -37.66
CA SER A 78 -10.79 -8.65 -36.60
C SER A 78 -9.96 -9.69 -35.85
N TYR A 79 -10.10 -9.79 -34.54
CA TYR A 79 -9.41 -10.84 -33.78
C TYR A 79 -10.16 -11.31 -32.54
N ILE A 80 -9.83 -12.52 -32.12
CA ILE A 80 -10.12 -13.05 -30.79
C ILE A 80 -8.86 -13.72 -30.25
N ALA A 81 -8.48 -13.35 -29.03
CA ALA A 81 -7.27 -13.81 -28.37
C ALA A 81 -7.60 -14.29 -26.96
N MET A 82 -7.10 -15.48 -26.64
CA MET A 82 -7.20 -16.10 -25.33
C MET A 82 -5.82 -16.14 -24.66
N LYS A 83 -5.76 -15.81 -23.38
CA LYS A 83 -4.54 -15.79 -22.58
C LYS A 83 -4.73 -16.58 -21.29
N TRP A 84 -3.76 -17.45 -20.99
CA TRP A 84 -3.70 -18.20 -19.75
C TRP A 84 -2.36 -17.98 -19.07
N ASP A 85 -2.42 -17.64 -17.79
CA ASP A 85 -1.25 -17.60 -16.93
C ASP A 85 -1.03 -18.98 -16.31
N THR A 86 0.23 -19.40 -16.24
CA THR A 86 0.65 -20.73 -15.74
C THR A 86 -0.10 -21.89 -16.42
N PRO A 87 0.03 -22.03 -17.76
CA PRO A 87 -0.69 -23.06 -18.52
C PRO A 87 -0.40 -24.47 -18.01
N ARG A 88 -1.47 -25.28 -17.88
CA ARG A 88 -1.41 -26.69 -17.46
C ARG A 88 -1.51 -27.63 -18.67
N SER A 89 -1.21 -28.92 -18.46
CA SER A 89 -1.33 -29.95 -19.51
C SER A 89 -2.73 -30.08 -20.11
N SER A 90 -3.78 -29.65 -19.41
CA SER A 90 -5.16 -29.61 -19.95
C SER A 90 -5.35 -28.64 -21.12
N LEU A 91 -4.41 -27.73 -21.36
CA LEU A 91 -4.43 -26.79 -22.48
C LEU A 91 -3.72 -27.30 -23.73
N THR A 92 -3.17 -28.53 -23.69
CA THR A 92 -2.60 -29.17 -24.88
C THR A 92 -3.68 -29.70 -25.80
N GLY A 93 -3.33 -29.89 -27.07
CA GLY A 93 -4.24 -30.44 -28.08
C GLY A 93 -4.38 -29.53 -29.29
N TRP A 94 -5.44 -29.75 -30.06
CA TRP A 94 -5.72 -28.99 -31.26
C TRP A 94 -6.63 -27.82 -30.94
N TYR A 95 -6.21 -26.63 -31.35
CA TYR A 95 -7.06 -25.47 -31.39
C TYR A 95 -7.49 -25.21 -32.82
N SER A 96 -8.75 -24.85 -33.00
CA SER A 96 -9.34 -24.49 -34.27
C SER A 96 -9.93 -23.11 -34.15
N CYS A 97 -9.52 -22.20 -35.03
CA CYS A 97 -10.19 -20.94 -35.20
C CYS A 97 -11.08 -20.97 -36.44
N GLU A 98 -12.35 -20.62 -36.25
CA GLU A 98 -13.36 -20.56 -37.27
C GLU A 98 -13.79 -19.11 -37.49
N ALA A 99 -13.61 -18.62 -38.71
CA ALA A 99 -14.12 -17.34 -39.18
C ALA A 99 -15.37 -17.57 -40.01
N ASN A 100 -16.52 -17.12 -39.51
CA ASN A 100 -17.81 -17.25 -40.18
C ASN A 100 -18.24 -15.89 -40.73
N GLY A 101 -18.65 -15.87 -41.99
CA GLY A 101 -19.05 -14.65 -42.67
C GLY A 101 -19.87 -14.93 -43.91
N GLU A 102 -20.00 -13.93 -44.75
CA GLU A 102 -20.80 -13.95 -45.97
C GLU A 102 -19.93 -13.68 -47.20
N SER A 103 -20.26 -14.36 -48.30
CA SER A 103 -19.65 -14.16 -49.61
C SER A 103 -20.36 -13.09 -50.44
N LEU A 104 -19.74 -12.67 -51.55
CA LEU A 104 -20.35 -11.75 -52.52
C LEU A 104 -21.74 -12.19 -53.01
N ASN A 105 -22.01 -13.50 -53.02
CA ASN A 105 -23.26 -14.08 -53.50
C ASN A 105 -24.30 -14.30 -52.37
N GLY A 106 -24.04 -13.79 -51.17
CA GLY A 106 -24.92 -13.95 -50.00
C GLY A 106 -24.87 -15.32 -49.33
N GLN A 107 -23.92 -16.19 -49.71
CA GLN A 107 -23.75 -17.49 -49.07
C GLN A 107 -22.87 -17.36 -47.83
N VAL A 108 -23.23 -18.11 -46.77
CA VAL A 108 -22.41 -18.24 -45.56
C VAL A 108 -21.13 -19.00 -45.89
N VAL A 109 -19.98 -18.41 -45.56
CA VAL A 109 -18.66 -19.00 -45.72
C VAL A 109 -18.03 -19.19 -44.35
N LYS A 110 -17.44 -20.36 -44.16
CA LYS A 110 -16.65 -20.71 -42.98
C LYS A 110 -15.22 -21.00 -43.40
N ILE A 111 -14.28 -20.33 -42.72
CA ILE A 111 -12.85 -20.57 -42.88
C ILE A 111 -12.31 -21.08 -41.57
N THR A 112 -11.44 -22.07 -41.65
CA THR A 112 -10.90 -22.72 -40.46
C THR A 112 -9.40 -22.82 -40.56
N LYS A 113 -8.71 -22.44 -39.48
CA LYS A 113 -7.27 -22.64 -39.33
C LYS A 113 -7.00 -23.29 -38.00
N THR A 114 -6.24 -24.38 -38.02
CA THR A 114 -5.92 -25.18 -36.84
C THR A 114 -4.45 -25.08 -36.47
N VAL A 115 -4.17 -25.24 -35.18
CA VAL A 115 -2.82 -25.26 -34.61
C VAL A 115 -2.78 -26.26 -33.46
N LYS A 116 -1.68 -27.00 -33.33
CA LYS A 116 -1.48 -27.94 -32.24
C LYS A 116 -0.58 -27.31 -31.19
N VAL A 117 -0.99 -27.40 -29.93
CA VAL A 117 -0.16 -27.04 -28.78
C VAL A 117 0.29 -28.33 -28.13
N GLN A 118 1.60 -28.53 -28.01
CA GLN A 118 2.17 -29.72 -27.37
C GLN A 118 2.72 -29.37 -25.99
N ILE A 119 2.94 -30.41 -25.18
CA ILE A 119 3.69 -30.31 -23.94
C ILE A 119 5.02 -31.03 -24.10
N SER A 120 6.09 -30.37 -23.70
CA SER A 120 7.43 -30.92 -23.70
C SER A 120 8.00 -30.93 -22.27
N ASN A 121 8.89 -31.88 -22.02
CA ASN A 121 9.70 -31.86 -20.81
C ASN A 121 10.80 -30.80 -20.98
N PRO A 122 11.17 -30.09 -19.90
CA PRO A 122 12.22 -29.09 -19.97
C PRO A 122 13.58 -29.72 -20.30
N THR A 123 14.31 -29.08 -21.21
CA THR A 123 15.72 -29.40 -21.48
C THR A 123 16.64 -28.70 -20.46
N ILE A 124 17.92 -29.08 -20.44
CA ILE A 124 18.92 -28.40 -19.60
C ILE A 124 19.06 -26.93 -20.01
N GLU A 125 18.95 -26.62 -21.31
CA GLU A 125 19.04 -25.25 -21.83
C GLU A 125 17.85 -24.39 -21.35
N ASP A 126 16.63 -24.92 -21.40
CA ASP A 126 15.43 -24.23 -20.87
C ASP A 126 15.57 -23.89 -19.38
N LEU A 127 16.18 -24.80 -18.61
CA LEU A 127 16.43 -24.58 -17.18
C LEU A 127 17.48 -23.50 -16.95
N LEU A 128 18.55 -23.44 -17.76
CA LEU A 128 19.58 -22.41 -17.69
C LEU A 128 19.03 -21.03 -18.08
N ASP A 129 18.20 -20.95 -19.11
CA ASP A 129 17.54 -19.71 -19.54
C ASP A 129 16.57 -19.18 -18.48
N ASN A 130 15.76 -20.08 -17.91
CA ASN A 130 14.88 -19.73 -16.81
C ASN A 130 15.69 -19.30 -15.56
N GLN A 131 16.81 -19.96 -15.26
CA GLN A 131 17.69 -19.56 -14.16
C GLN A 131 18.29 -18.18 -14.40
N SER A 132 18.76 -17.89 -15.61
CA SER A 132 19.34 -16.59 -15.98
C SER A 132 18.31 -15.47 -15.85
N SER A 133 17.09 -15.71 -16.36
CA SER A 133 15.96 -14.78 -16.23
C SER A 133 15.60 -14.50 -14.77
N LEU A 134 15.65 -15.54 -13.90
CA LEU A 134 15.41 -15.37 -12.47
C LEU A 134 16.52 -14.58 -11.78
N ILE A 135 17.79 -14.77 -12.15
CA ILE A 135 18.93 -14.01 -11.62
C ILE A 135 18.81 -12.52 -11.98
N GLU A 136 18.42 -12.20 -13.22
CA GLU A 136 18.19 -10.82 -13.66
C GLU A 136 17.04 -10.16 -12.89
N LEU A 137 15.91 -10.87 -12.73
CA LEU A 137 14.79 -10.40 -11.91
C LEU A 137 15.20 -10.13 -10.47
N GLN A 138 15.95 -11.04 -9.85
CA GLN A 138 16.46 -10.86 -8.49
C GLN A 138 17.41 -9.66 -8.40
N SER A 139 18.31 -9.49 -9.37
CA SER A 139 19.25 -8.37 -9.42
C SER A 139 18.52 -7.03 -9.55
N SER A 140 17.46 -6.97 -10.36
CA SER A 140 16.59 -5.80 -10.50
C SER A 140 15.87 -5.46 -9.19
N GLN A 141 15.31 -6.47 -8.50
CA GLN A 141 14.65 -6.28 -7.21
C GLN A 141 15.63 -5.79 -6.14
N ILE A 142 16.84 -6.34 -6.08
CA ILE A 142 17.89 -5.91 -5.14
C ILE A 142 18.28 -4.45 -5.38
N SER A 143 18.46 -4.06 -6.64
CA SER A 143 18.76 -2.66 -7.01
C SER A 143 17.66 -1.70 -6.55
N LYS A 144 16.40 -2.09 -6.73
CA LYS A 144 15.25 -1.29 -6.27
C LYS A 144 15.19 -1.17 -4.75
N LEU A 145 15.40 -2.28 -4.03
CA LEU A 145 15.46 -2.26 -2.57
C LEU A 145 16.60 -1.37 -2.06
N GLN A 146 17.75 -1.39 -2.73
CA GLN A 146 18.86 -0.50 -2.38
C GLN A 146 18.47 0.97 -2.58
N GLN A 147 17.79 1.31 -3.68
CA GLN A 147 17.31 2.66 -3.94
C GLN A 147 16.30 3.13 -2.89
N ASP A 148 15.35 2.26 -2.51
CA ASP A 148 14.37 2.56 -1.48
C ASP A 148 15.05 2.77 -0.11
N LEU A 149 16.06 1.96 0.23
CA LEU A 149 16.87 2.14 1.44
C LEU A 149 17.63 3.46 1.45
N ASP A 150 18.24 3.85 0.33
CA ASP A 150 18.97 5.12 0.21
C ASP A 150 18.03 6.32 0.35
N GLN A 151 16.82 6.23 -0.22
CA GLN A 151 15.78 7.26 -0.10
C GLN A 151 15.23 7.37 1.34
N ILE A 152 15.04 6.26 2.03
CA ILE A 152 14.66 6.27 3.45
C ILE A 152 15.79 6.87 4.27
N GLY A 153 17.03 6.48 4.00
CA GLY A 153 18.22 7.01 4.68
C GLY A 153 18.31 8.53 4.58
N SER A 154 18.14 9.10 3.38
CA SER A 154 18.17 10.55 3.19
C SER A 154 17.03 11.27 3.91
N SER A 155 15.81 10.73 3.86
CA SER A 155 14.63 11.28 4.55
C SER A 155 14.81 11.30 6.07
N VAL A 156 15.41 10.26 6.64
CA VAL A 156 15.74 10.20 8.07
C VAL A 156 16.81 11.23 8.43
N ILE A 157 17.84 11.40 7.60
CA ILE A 157 18.91 12.39 7.84
C ILE A 157 18.36 13.83 7.78
N GLU A 158 17.53 14.16 6.80
CA GLU A 158 16.90 15.49 6.70
C GLU A 158 16.02 15.81 7.92
N ASN A 159 15.20 14.85 8.35
CA ASN A 159 14.42 14.98 9.58
C ASN A 159 15.32 15.09 10.82
N CYS A 160 16.47 14.41 10.85
CA CYS A 160 17.42 14.48 11.95
C CYS A 160 18.07 15.87 12.06
N ILE A 161 18.44 16.52 10.95
CA ILE A 161 18.99 17.89 10.95
C ILE A 161 17.95 18.90 11.48
N CYS A 162 16.68 18.74 11.13
CA CYS A 162 15.59 19.53 11.71
C CYS A 162 15.45 19.27 13.21
N CYS A 163 15.53 18.01 13.66
CA CYS A 163 15.49 17.64 15.07
C CYS A 163 16.65 18.26 15.87
N GLU A 164 17.87 18.28 15.33
CA GLU A 164 19.02 18.92 16.00
C GLU A 164 18.83 20.43 16.14
N ARG A 165 18.45 21.12 15.06
CA ARG A 165 18.18 22.58 15.10
C ARG A 165 17.03 22.94 16.03
N PHE A 166 15.97 22.13 16.03
CA PHE A 166 14.85 22.29 16.94
C PHE A 166 15.28 22.06 18.39
N ASN A 167 16.11 21.05 18.67
CA ASN A 167 16.63 20.78 20.00
C ASN A 167 17.50 21.93 20.54
N GLU A 168 18.37 22.51 19.72
CA GLU A 168 19.15 23.70 20.14
C GLU A 168 18.24 24.91 20.38
N SER A 169 17.24 25.12 19.54
CA SER A 169 16.22 26.16 19.74
C SER A 169 15.45 25.94 21.05
N LEU A 170 15.06 24.68 21.35
CA LEU A 170 14.41 24.32 22.61
C LEU A 170 15.29 24.59 23.82
N LYS A 171 16.58 24.24 23.78
CA LYS A 171 17.53 24.51 24.88
C LYS A 171 17.71 26.00 25.16
N SER A 172 17.56 26.85 24.13
CA SER A 172 17.59 28.31 24.32
C SER A 172 16.32 28.88 24.96
N LEU A 173 15.18 28.19 24.81
CA LEU A 173 13.88 28.64 25.30
C LEU A 173 13.48 28.00 26.63
N TYR A 174 13.91 26.78 26.91
CA TYR A 174 13.50 26.00 28.07
C TYR A 174 14.70 25.39 28.77
N ARG A 175 14.59 25.26 30.09
CA ARG A 175 15.45 24.35 30.84
C ARG A 175 14.87 22.94 30.71
N ILE A 176 15.72 21.96 30.41
CA ILE A 176 15.30 20.60 30.05
C ILE A 176 15.81 19.60 31.10
N SER A 177 14.96 18.68 31.55
CA SER A 177 15.34 17.63 32.51
C SER A 177 16.07 16.46 31.84
N ALA A 178 16.72 15.61 32.64
CA ALA A 178 17.07 14.26 32.22
C ALA A 178 15.81 13.43 31.91
N LEU A 179 15.98 12.31 31.19
CA LEU A 179 14.88 11.37 30.96
C LEU A 179 14.50 10.67 32.27
N HIS A 180 13.21 10.63 32.59
CA HIS A 180 12.67 9.94 33.75
C HIS A 180 11.47 9.10 33.33
N ASN A 181 11.59 7.78 33.44
CA ASN A 181 10.55 6.82 33.04
C ASN A 181 10.00 7.03 31.61
N GLY A 182 10.87 7.41 30.66
CA GLY A 182 10.47 7.70 29.28
C GLY A 182 9.95 9.14 29.05
N SER A 183 9.74 9.92 30.10
CA SER A 183 9.28 11.31 30.03
C SER A 183 10.41 12.32 30.19
N ARG A 184 10.24 13.51 29.60
CA ARG A 184 11.15 14.66 29.73
C ARG A 184 10.36 15.91 30.07
N TYR A 185 10.89 16.70 31.00
CA TYR A 185 10.26 17.89 31.53
C TYR A 185 10.94 19.16 31.04
N TYR A 186 10.14 20.17 30.73
CA TYR A 186 10.57 21.44 30.16
C TYR A 186 10.06 22.57 31.05
N LEU A 187 10.98 23.38 31.56
CA LEU A 187 10.66 24.55 32.38
C LEU A 187 10.79 25.82 31.54
N SER A 188 9.70 26.57 31.39
CA SER A 188 9.65 27.85 30.70
C SER A 188 10.43 28.93 31.46
N PRO A 189 10.95 29.99 30.81
CA PRO A 189 11.71 31.04 31.49
C PRO A 189 10.86 31.84 32.50
N SER A 190 11.47 32.24 33.63
CA SER A 190 10.83 33.04 34.68
C SER A 190 10.48 34.47 34.24
N SER A 191 11.08 34.97 33.17
CA SER A 191 10.76 36.29 32.61
C SER A 191 9.40 36.33 31.89
N LYS A 192 8.76 35.17 31.67
CA LYS A 192 7.41 35.10 31.09
C LYS A 192 6.38 34.97 32.21
N ILE A 193 5.56 36.01 32.36
CA ILE A 193 4.32 35.93 33.15
C ILE A 193 3.27 35.34 32.23
N LEU A 194 2.81 34.13 32.53
CA LEU A 194 1.77 33.44 31.77
C LEU A 194 0.58 33.18 32.69
N LEU A 195 -0.63 33.35 32.15
CA LEU A 195 -1.83 32.76 32.74
C LEU A 195 -1.79 31.23 32.56
N VAL A 196 -2.39 30.47 33.47
CA VAL A 196 -2.37 29.00 33.41
C VAL A 196 -2.85 28.44 32.05
N LYS A 197 -3.88 29.07 31.45
CA LYS A 197 -4.40 28.70 30.12
C LYS A 197 -3.41 28.98 29.00
N GLU A 198 -2.59 30.03 29.12
CA GLU A 198 -1.53 30.32 28.16
C GLU A 198 -0.37 29.34 28.31
N ALA A 199 -0.02 28.98 29.54
CA ALA A 199 0.99 27.96 29.82
C ALA A 199 0.56 26.59 29.26
N GLU A 200 -0.71 26.22 29.43
CA GLU A 200 -1.28 25.00 28.87
C GLU A 200 -1.22 24.98 27.35
N ALA A 201 -1.74 26.03 26.68
CA ALA A 201 -1.70 26.13 25.23
C ALA A 201 -0.26 26.09 24.67
N GLN A 202 0.70 26.68 25.38
CA GLN A 202 2.10 26.66 24.99
C GLN A 202 2.71 25.25 25.12
N CYS A 203 2.37 24.50 26.18
CA CYS A 203 2.79 23.11 26.30
C CYS A 203 2.21 22.23 25.19
N GLU A 204 0.91 22.40 24.86
CA GLU A 204 0.23 21.66 23.79
C GLU A 204 0.85 21.94 22.42
N LEU A 205 1.15 23.21 22.12
CA LEU A 205 1.80 23.62 20.87
C LEU A 205 3.15 22.90 20.66
N MET A 206 3.82 22.52 21.75
CA MET A 206 5.10 21.82 21.71
C MET A 206 4.97 20.29 21.70
N GLY A 207 3.75 19.76 21.59
CA GLY A 207 3.48 18.32 21.65
C GLY A 207 3.60 17.75 23.06
N GLY A 208 3.54 18.58 24.10
CA GLY A 208 3.50 18.19 25.51
C GLY A 208 2.24 18.69 26.20
N TYR A 209 2.25 18.71 27.53
CA TYR A 209 1.17 19.24 28.38
C TYR A 209 1.74 19.69 29.73
N LEU A 210 0.98 20.45 30.51
CA LEU A 210 1.39 20.82 31.87
C LEU A 210 1.62 19.58 32.72
N THR A 211 2.73 19.55 33.47
CA THR A 211 3.18 18.38 34.24
C THR A 211 2.07 17.76 35.10
N GLU A 212 1.75 16.49 34.86
CA GLU A 212 0.86 15.68 35.70
C GLU A 212 1.74 14.65 36.42
N MET A 213 1.74 14.66 37.76
CA MET A 213 2.60 13.79 38.56
C MET A 213 1.75 12.78 39.30
N ASP A 214 1.91 11.51 38.94
CA ASP A 214 1.06 10.43 39.46
C ASP A 214 1.71 9.66 40.61
N SER A 215 2.96 9.98 40.97
CA SER A 215 3.71 9.29 42.02
C SER A 215 4.63 10.21 42.83
N GLU A 216 4.98 9.78 44.05
CA GLU A 216 5.95 10.50 44.88
C GLU A 216 7.34 10.55 44.23
N GLN A 217 7.75 9.47 43.56
CA GLN A 217 9.04 9.39 42.88
C GLN A 217 9.15 10.44 41.77
N GLU A 218 8.10 10.57 40.97
CA GLU A 218 8.02 11.56 39.89
C GLU A 218 7.99 12.99 40.44
N TYR A 219 7.22 13.24 41.50
CA TYR A 219 7.22 14.52 42.21
C TYR A 219 8.62 14.89 42.71
N LEU A 220 9.34 13.96 43.34
CA LEU A 220 10.70 14.21 43.84
C LEU A 220 11.68 14.49 42.69
N PHE A 221 11.55 13.78 41.57
CA PHE A 221 12.33 14.04 40.37
C PHE A 221 12.09 15.46 39.84
N VAL A 222 10.83 15.84 39.59
CA VAL A 222 10.47 17.17 39.07
C VAL A 222 10.88 18.27 40.05
N LYS A 223 10.64 18.08 41.35
CA LYS A 223 11.07 19.00 42.41
C LYS A 223 12.59 19.18 42.41
N SER A 224 13.35 18.10 42.30
CA SER A 224 14.82 18.15 42.24
C SER A 224 15.30 18.90 40.99
N PHE A 225 14.62 18.71 39.87
CA PHE A 225 14.90 19.39 38.62
C PHE A 225 14.74 20.90 38.80
N VAL A 226 13.65 21.39 39.40
CA VAL A 226 13.39 22.84 39.57
C VAL A 226 14.02 23.48 40.82
N LYS A 227 14.58 22.70 41.76
CA LYS A 227 15.05 23.18 43.09
C LYS A 227 15.98 24.40 43.08
N ASN A 228 16.78 24.60 42.05
CA ASN A 228 17.79 25.67 41.96
C ASN A 228 17.43 26.78 40.96
N THR A 229 16.15 26.90 40.58
CA THR A 229 15.71 27.95 39.67
C THR A 229 15.24 29.17 40.43
N THR A 230 15.70 30.36 40.03
CA THR A 230 15.33 31.65 40.64
C THR A 230 14.36 32.42 39.75
N GLY A 231 13.57 33.30 40.36
CA GLY A 231 12.63 34.20 39.65
C GLY A 231 11.26 33.61 39.35
N TYR A 232 10.92 32.44 39.90
CA TYR A 232 9.57 31.88 39.81
C TYR A 232 8.85 32.09 41.14
N ASP A 233 7.67 32.71 41.09
CA ASP A 233 6.77 32.78 42.24
C ASP A 233 5.94 31.48 42.35
N PHE A 234 5.49 30.98 41.19
CA PHE A 234 4.74 29.73 41.06
C PHE A 234 5.10 29.04 39.74
N ILE A 235 5.16 27.71 39.73
CA ILE A 235 5.30 26.90 38.51
C ILE A 235 4.01 26.11 38.30
N PHE A 236 3.19 26.50 37.32
CA PHE A 236 1.93 25.80 37.05
C PHE A 236 2.14 24.33 36.66
N ILE A 237 1.26 23.47 37.16
CA ILE A 237 1.20 22.03 36.84
C ILE A 237 -0.24 21.66 36.43
N GLY A 238 -0.43 20.45 35.90
CA GLY A 238 -1.63 20.09 35.15
C GLY A 238 -2.91 19.86 35.96
N GLY A 239 -2.91 19.94 37.29
CA GLY A 239 -4.11 19.67 38.08
C GLY A 239 -4.98 20.91 38.33
N ASN A 240 -6.30 20.73 38.31
CA ASN A 240 -7.30 21.75 38.65
C ASN A 240 -8.53 21.15 39.33
N ASP A 241 -9.31 21.96 40.05
CA ASP A 241 -10.61 21.57 40.62
C ASP A 241 -11.75 22.54 40.25
N GLU A 242 -11.60 23.24 39.12
CA GLU A 242 -12.53 24.29 38.63
C GLU A 242 -13.99 23.80 38.56
N VAL A 243 -14.19 22.54 38.20
CA VAL A 243 -15.52 21.91 38.10
C VAL A 243 -16.12 21.68 39.50
N SER A 244 -15.35 21.07 40.41
CA SER A 244 -15.83 20.68 41.73
C SER A 244 -14.73 20.84 42.77
N GLU A 245 -14.95 21.77 43.70
CA GLU A 245 -14.08 22.06 44.84
C GLU A 245 -13.60 20.78 45.56
N ASN A 246 -12.30 20.70 45.85
CA ASN A 246 -11.63 19.54 46.45
C ASN A 246 -11.60 18.25 45.59
N ALA A 247 -12.09 18.27 44.35
CA ALA A 247 -12.03 17.16 43.41
C ALA A 247 -11.06 17.49 42.26
N TRP A 248 -9.76 17.33 42.54
CA TRP A 248 -8.68 17.67 41.63
C TRP A 248 -8.56 16.69 40.46
N VAL A 249 -8.52 17.22 39.24
CA VAL A 249 -8.45 16.50 37.97
C VAL A 249 -7.28 17.03 37.14
N ASN A 250 -6.54 16.11 36.55
CA ASN A 250 -5.49 16.37 35.58
C ASN A 250 -6.08 16.88 34.25
N THR A 251 -5.60 18.01 33.76
CA THR A 251 -6.18 18.70 32.60
C THR A 251 -5.94 17.95 31.29
N TYR A 252 -4.80 17.33 31.07
CA TYR A 252 -4.51 16.60 29.83
C TYR A 252 -5.09 15.19 29.87
N SER A 253 -4.74 14.38 30.89
CA SER A 253 -5.21 12.99 30.96
C SER A 253 -6.70 12.85 31.31
N LYS A 254 -7.33 13.92 31.84
CA LYS A 254 -8.71 13.93 32.32
C LYS A 254 -8.96 12.90 33.44
N THR A 255 -7.91 12.57 34.20
CA THR A 255 -7.97 11.61 35.30
C THR A 255 -7.90 12.31 36.66
N PRO A 256 -8.42 11.72 37.76
CA PRO A 256 -8.21 12.28 39.09
C PRO A 256 -6.72 12.38 39.42
N VAL A 257 -6.30 13.47 40.05
CA VAL A 257 -4.90 13.63 40.47
C VAL A 257 -4.57 12.59 41.54
N LYS A 258 -3.63 11.68 41.24
CA LYS A 258 -3.34 10.53 42.12
C LYS A 258 -2.40 10.86 43.27
N TYR A 259 -1.51 11.82 43.07
CA TYR A 259 -0.53 12.22 44.07
C TYR A 259 -0.50 13.74 44.21
N ILE A 260 -0.80 14.23 45.41
CA ILE A 260 -0.73 15.66 45.76
C ILE A 260 0.07 15.81 47.04
N LYS A 261 1.01 16.74 47.04
CA LYS A 261 1.76 17.15 48.24
C LYS A 261 1.56 18.64 48.48
N TRP A 262 0.56 18.96 49.30
CA TRP A 262 0.23 20.33 49.62
C TRP A 262 1.36 21.06 50.35
N GLY A 263 1.53 22.33 49.99
CA GLY A 263 2.33 23.27 50.78
C GLY A 263 1.66 23.58 52.11
N PRO A 264 2.35 24.27 53.03
CA PRO A 264 1.75 24.75 54.26
C PRO A 264 0.46 25.54 53.97
N GLN A 265 -0.63 25.20 54.68
CA GLN A 265 -1.94 25.87 54.59
C GLN A 265 -2.71 25.68 53.26
N GLN A 266 -2.28 24.76 52.38
CA GLN A 266 -2.95 24.46 51.11
C GLN A 266 -3.77 23.15 51.18
N PRO A 267 -4.84 22.99 50.38
CA PRO A 267 -5.42 23.99 49.48
C PRO A 267 -6.17 25.09 50.25
N ASP A 268 -6.08 26.34 49.79
CA ASP A 268 -6.80 27.49 50.36
C ASP A 268 -7.68 28.21 49.33
N GLN A 269 -8.40 29.25 49.77
CA GLN A 269 -9.19 30.17 48.92
C GLN A 269 -10.35 29.57 48.10
N GLY A 270 -10.57 28.26 48.16
CA GLY A 270 -11.70 27.57 47.54
C GLY A 270 -11.84 27.91 46.06
N ARG A 271 -13.06 28.27 45.64
CA ARG A 271 -13.40 28.64 44.26
C ARG A 271 -12.57 29.78 43.65
N ALA A 272 -11.83 30.54 44.46
CA ALA A 272 -10.93 31.59 43.97
C ALA A 272 -9.55 31.05 43.54
N ALA A 273 -9.19 29.80 43.86
CA ALA A 273 -7.88 29.21 43.57
C ALA A 273 -8.02 27.75 43.10
N ASN A 274 -8.27 27.56 41.80
CA ASN A 274 -8.59 26.23 41.25
C ASN A 274 -7.43 25.56 40.48
N CYS A 275 -6.21 26.09 40.54
CA CYS A 275 -5.09 25.62 39.71
C CYS A 275 -3.89 25.22 40.55
N LEU A 276 -3.28 24.07 40.24
CA LEU A 276 -2.10 23.61 40.95
C LEU A 276 -0.83 24.30 40.46
N SER A 277 0.08 24.55 41.42
CA SER A 277 1.44 24.97 41.16
C SER A 277 2.42 24.30 42.13
N LEU A 278 3.69 24.19 41.70
CA LEU A 278 4.81 23.64 42.47
C LEU A 278 5.62 24.72 43.20
#